data_AF-A0A495L7Q4-F1
#
_entry.id   AF-A0A495L7Q4-F1
#
_cell.length_a   1.000
_cell.length_b   1.000
_cell.length_c   1.000
_cell.angle_alpha   90.00
_cell.angle_beta   90.00
_cell.angle_gamma   90.00
#
_symmetry.space_group_name_H-M   'P 1'
#
loop_
_entity.id
_entity.type
_entity.pdbx_description
1 polymer ?
#
loop_
_entity_poly.entity_id
_entity_poly.type
_entity_poly.pdbx_seq_one_letter_code
_entity_poly.pdbx_strand_id
1 'polypeptide(L)'
;MVDEFRAAFQELIDASVAADPHTFPPAVHKVYTLASQVPLVERELALEALTPLLSGDHTAPGIIADLSVVAGAIVEMGTDPGPTGPEVLRRLRTMGKGAIVFLRAWQRTGTDAPPDPEAVTADTEARVATHLGTDAPSATMCWWTVRRHGLAAKTMLSESEVRSHVRRDPSLHAELVAIANQLSDHLTEFDEVRALLRMAEATSALVMDRRSQRAFRVLFDGIGDNFQLHTLLADALVGPHAQGLEGEAPDPRWAAAYRDSPPDPAAHTVRGWWNLVAHDGTWVWNEGVPAEIPTVDGEHVLVLDDLPYPRSWNAGRRHPHVRGWLEIESELTTDEAQVWWKRVAPAEPAIPDPDGDSGHPPLPEPVLMPAHEEEPEAERVRGFVAAATTDEPDTPPRPEPDPQPDPRPDPEPAPPAPQTQAQVQAPPSQGLPPLPPGVSNSSGWGPAWR
;
A
#
# COMPACT_ATOMS: atom_id res chain seq x y z
N MET A 1 -16.13 -7.61 -30.75
CA MET A 1 -15.24 -7.29 -29.62
C MET A 1 -14.93 -5.81 -29.52
N VAL A 2 -14.13 -5.20 -30.40
CA VAL A 2 -13.80 -3.75 -30.29
C VAL A 2 -15.05 -2.85 -30.38
N ASP A 3 -15.90 -3.03 -31.39
CA ASP A 3 -17.11 -2.20 -31.54
C ASP A 3 -18.10 -2.40 -30.38
N GLU A 4 -18.16 -3.61 -29.83
CA GLU A 4 -19.00 -3.96 -28.69
C GLU A 4 -18.51 -3.31 -27.40
N PHE A 5 -17.18 -3.29 -27.18
CA PHE A 5 -16.56 -2.58 -26.08
C PHE A 5 -16.79 -1.07 -26.18
N ARG A 6 -16.57 -0.48 -27.36
CA ARG A 6 -16.84 0.95 -27.58
C ARG A 6 -18.30 1.30 -27.31
N ALA A 7 -19.24 0.47 -27.77
CA ALA A 7 -20.66 0.65 -27.50
C ALA A 7 -20.99 0.53 -26.01
N ALA A 8 -20.42 -0.46 -25.31
CA ALA A 8 -20.57 -0.62 -23.87
C ALA A 8 -19.99 0.56 -23.08
N PHE A 9 -18.86 1.10 -23.54
CA PHE A 9 -18.22 2.24 -22.91
C PHE A 9 -19.00 3.53 -23.13
N GLN A 10 -19.56 3.73 -24.32
CA GLN A 10 -20.47 4.84 -24.57
C GLN A 10 -21.73 4.73 -23.71
N GLU A 11 -22.32 3.53 -23.59
CA GLU A 11 -23.45 3.25 -22.71
C GLU A 11 -23.13 3.57 -21.24
N LEU A 12 -21.92 3.24 -20.78
CA LEU A 12 -21.42 3.61 -19.45
C LEU A 12 -21.35 5.14 -19.27
N ILE A 13 -20.76 5.84 -20.24
CA ILE A 13 -20.66 7.31 -20.22
C ILE A 13 -22.06 7.93 -20.17
N ASP A 14 -22.95 7.52 -21.07
CA ASP A 14 -24.31 8.07 -21.17
C ASP A 14 -25.10 7.82 -19.88
N ALA A 15 -25.03 6.60 -19.32
CA ALA A 15 -25.67 6.26 -18.06
C ALA A 15 -25.09 7.05 -16.87
N SER A 16 -23.77 7.32 -16.88
CA SER A 16 -23.11 8.11 -15.84
C SER A 16 -23.57 9.57 -15.84
N VAL A 17 -23.71 10.18 -17.03
CA VAL A 17 -24.16 11.57 -17.21
C VAL A 17 -25.64 11.71 -16.87
N ALA A 18 -26.46 10.71 -17.23
CA ALA A 18 -27.88 10.67 -16.87
C ALA A 18 -28.13 10.34 -15.39
N ALA A 19 -27.10 9.93 -14.65
CA ALA A 19 -27.20 9.37 -13.31
C ALA A 19 -28.25 8.25 -13.21
N ASP A 20 -28.31 7.37 -14.22
CA ASP A 20 -29.32 6.31 -14.32
C ASP A 20 -28.92 5.09 -13.46
N PRO A 21 -29.61 4.82 -12.33
CA PRO A 21 -29.26 3.73 -11.42
C PRO A 21 -29.58 2.34 -12.00
N HIS A 22 -30.39 2.24 -13.05
CA HIS A 22 -30.75 0.96 -13.66
C HIS A 22 -29.78 0.56 -14.78
N THR A 23 -29.31 1.53 -15.55
CA THR A 23 -28.43 1.28 -16.71
C THR A 23 -26.95 1.32 -16.33
N PHE A 24 -26.55 2.12 -15.34
CA PHE A 24 -25.15 2.28 -14.98
C PHE A 24 -24.48 0.99 -14.45
N PRO A 25 -25.05 0.24 -13.48
CA PRO A 25 -24.38 -0.97 -12.97
C PRO A 25 -24.20 -2.07 -14.04
N PRO A 26 -25.21 -2.40 -14.87
CA PRO A 26 -25.00 -3.33 -15.99
C PRO A 26 -23.94 -2.87 -16.98
N ALA A 27 -23.86 -1.56 -17.28
CA ALA A 27 -22.85 -1.01 -18.18
C ALA A 27 -21.43 -1.15 -17.61
N VAL A 28 -21.23 -0.90 -16.31
CA VAL A 28 -19.96 -1.15 -15.61
C VAL A 28 -19.51 -2.60 -15.76
N HIS A 29 -20.41 -3.56 -15.49
CA HIS A 29 -20.10 -4.98 -15.58
C HIS A 29 -19.72 -5.42 -17.00
N LYS A 30 -20.43 -4.88 -18.00
CA LYS A 30 -20.18 -5.15 -19.42
C LYS A 30 -18.82 -4.62 -19.86
N VAL A 31 -18.47 -3.39 -19.47
CA VAL A 31 -17.14 -2.81 -19.74
C VAL A 31 -16.04 -3.67 -19.12
N TYR A 32 -16.17 -4.07 -17.86
CA TYR A 32 -15.17 -4.90 -17.18
C TYR A 32 -14.92 -6.23 -17.89
N THR A 33 -15.99 -6.89 -18.35
CA THR A 33 -15.92 -8.19 -19.02
C THR A 33 -15.27 -8.08 -20.41
N LEU A 34 -15.51 -6.98 -21.12
CA LEU A 34 -15.00 -6.75 -22.47
C LEU A 34 -13.58 -6.16 -22.49
N ALA A 35 -13.16 -5.43 -21.44
CA ALA A 35 -11.89 -4.72 -21.39
C ALA A 35 -10.68 -5.64 -21.61
N SER A 36 -10.67 -6.83 -21.02
CA SER A 36 -9.57 -7.80 -21.18
C SER A 36 -9.48 -8.42 -22.58
N GLN A 37 -10.48 -8.20 -23.44
CA GLN A 37 -10.62 -8.83 -24.76
C GLN A 37 -10.35 -7.85 -25.91
N VAL A 38 -10.01 -6.59 -25.62
CA VAL A 38 -9.71 -5.56 -26.62
C VAL A 38 -8.23 -5.16 -26.60
N PRO A 39 -7.70 -4.65 -27.73
CA PRO A 39 -6.32 -4.17 -27.80
C PRO A 39 -6.01 -3.07 -26.78
N LEU A 40 -4.74 -2.94 -26.39
CA LEU A 40 -4.25 -1.91 -25.46
C LEU A 40 -4.71 -0.49 -25.85
N VAL A 41 -4.57 -0.11 -27.12
CA VAL A 41 -4.97 1.22 -27.61
C VAL A 41 -6.45 1.55 -27.37
N GLU A 42 -7.35 0.55 -27.39
CA GLU A 42 -8.78 0.78 -27.11
C GLU A 42 -9.04 1.05 -25.62
N ARG A 43 -8.25 0.40 -24.75
CA ARG A 43 -8.32 0.63 -23.30
C ARG A 43 -7.76 1.99 -22.92
N GLU A 44 -6.67 2.42 -23.57
CA GLU A 44 -6.08 3.75 -23.39
C GLU A 44 -7.09 4.85 -23.77
N LEU A 45 -7.74 4.73 -24.93
CA LEU A 45 -8.79 5.65 -25.36
C LEU A 45 -9.98 5.68 -24.40
N ALA A 46 -10.39 4.51 -23.88
CA ALA A 46 -11.45 4.42 -22.88
C ALA A 46 -11.06 5.12 -21.57
N LEU A 47 -9.83 4.92 -21.08
CA LEU A 47 -9.32 5.63 -19.91
C LEU A 47 -9.28 7.14 -20.12
N GLU A 48 -8.77 7.61 -21.26
CA GLU A 48 -8.72 9.04 -21.58
C GLU A 48 -10.13 9.67 -21.58
N ALA A 49 -11.12 8.95 -22.10
CA ALA A 49 -12.51 9.40 -22.10
C ALA A 49 -13.14 9.55 -20.70
N LEU A 50 -12.58 8.91 -19.65
CA LEU A 50 -13.03 9.12 -18.27
C LEU A 50 -12.51 10.42 -17.65
N THR A 51 -11.40 10.98 -18.14
CA THR A 51 -10.81 12.22 -17.61
C THR A 51 -11.81 13.38 -17.48
N PRO A 52 -12.61 13.75 -18.51
CA PRO A 52 -13.59 14.84 -18.37
C PRO A 52 -14.71 14.54 -17.37
N LEU A 53 -15.13 13.28 -17.24
CA LEU A 53 -16.13 12.87 -16.24
C LEU A 53 -15.56 12.98 -14.83
N LEU A 54 -14.32 12.52 -14.64
CA LEU A 54 -13.61 12.57 -13.37
C LEU A 54 -13.13 13.97 -13.01
N SER A 55 -13.09 14.94 -13.92
CA SER A 55 -12.74 16.34 -13.60
C SER A 55 -13.97 17.25 -13.40
N GLY A 56 -15.15 16.87 -13.91
CA GLY A 56 -16.38 17.68 -13.81
C GLY A 56 -17.18 17.49 -12.51
N ASP A 57 -17.94 18.50 -12.08
CA ASP A 57 -18.70 18.47 -10.82
C ASP A 57 -20.18 18.02 -10.97
N HIS A 58 -20.57 17.58 -12.16
CA HIS A 58 -21.98 17.33 -12.50
C HIS A 58 -22.43 15.88 -12.28
N THR A 59 -21.50 14.98 -11.99
CA THR A 59 -21.76 13.54 -11.82
C THR A 59 -21.95 13.21 -10.34
N ALA A 60 -22.92 12.36 -10.04
CA ALA A 60 -23.18 11.92 -8.67
C ALA A 60 -21.92 11.29 -8.02
N PRO A 61 -21.60 11.59 -6.74
CA PRO A 61 -20.37 11.10 -6.09
C PRO A 61 -20.22 9.57 -6.13
N GLY A 62 -21.31 8.82 -5.98
CA GLY A 62 -21.29 7.35 -6.08
C GLY A 62 -20.85 6.84 -7.45
N ILE A 63 -21.36 7.48 -8.53
CA ILE A 63 -20.98 7.15 -9.91
C ILE A 63 -19.51 7.48 -10.16
N ILE A 64 -19.02 8.62 -9.65
CA ILE A 64 -17.60 8.99 -9.76
C ILE A 64 -16.69 8.00 -9.03
N ALA A 65 -17.12 7.50 -7.87
CA ALA A 65 -16.39 6.46 -7.15
C ALA A 65 -16.29 5.16 -7.97
N ASP A 66 -17.39 4.73 -8.60
CA ASP A 66 -17.41 3.52 -9.44
C ASP A 66 -16.62 3.69 -10.74
N LEU A 67 -16.70 4.85 -11.39
CA LEU A 67 -15.86 5.18 -12.55
C LEU A 67 -14.37 5.19 -12.19
N SER A 68 -14.02 5.62 -10.97
CA SER A 68 -12.63 5.56 -10.48
C SER A 68 -12.16 4.09 -10.35
N VAL A 69 -13.03 3.21 -9.85
CA VAL A 69 -12.74 1.77 -9.76
C VAL A 69 -12.63 1.14 -11.15
N VAL A 70 -13.49 1.50 -12.10
CA VAL A 70 -13.37 1.06 -13.51
C VAL A 70 -12.04 1.51 -14.11
N ALA A 71 -11.63 2.75 -13.86
CA ALA A 71 -10.32 3.23 -14.31
C ALA A 71 -9.18 2.40 -13.71
N GLY A 72 -9.23 2.14 -12.39
CA GLY A 72 -8.26 1.26 -11.71
C GLY A 72 -8.21 -0.13 -12.34
N ALA A 73 -9.36 -0.79 -12.52
CA ALA A 73 -9.44 -2.10 -13.14
C ALA A 73 -8.82 -2.14 -14.55
N ILE A 74 -9.01 -1.11 -15.37
CA ILE A 74 -8.40 -1.06 -16.71
C ILE A 74 -6.86 -0.91 -16.62
N VAL A 75 -6.35 -0.14 -15.65
CA VAL A 75 -4.92 0.01 -15.39
C VAL A 75 -4.30 -1.30 -14.88
N GLU A 76 -4.98 -2.04 -14.01
CA GLU A 76 -4.53 -3.37 -13.54
C GLU A 76 -4.35 -4.39 -14.68
N MET A 77 -5.05 -4.20 -15.80
CA MET A 77 -4.86 -5.01 -17.00
C MET A 77 -3.64 -4.57 -17.84
N GLY A 78 -2.77 -3.72 -17.32
CA GLY A 78 -1.56 -3.21 -17.97
C GLY A 78 -1.81 -2.05 -18.93
N THR A 79 -2.76 -1.18 -18.62
CA THR A 79 -3.06 0.02 -19.43
C THR A 79 -2.44 1.25 -18.77
N ASP A 80 -1.79 2.12 -19.54
CA ASP A 80 -1.25 3.38 -19.03
C ASP A 80 -2.38 4.27 -18.45
N PRO A 81 -2.28 4.72 -17.18
CA PRO A 81 -3.28 5.59 -16.56
C PRO A 81 -3.39 6.97 -17.23
N GLY A 82 -2.35 7.45 -17.91
CA GLY A 82 -2.34 8.75 -18.61
C GLY A 82 -2.88 9.91 -17.76
N PRO A 83 -3.72 10.81 -18.31
CA PRO A 83 -4.30 11.93 -17.55
C PRO A 83 -5.34 11.51 -16.50
N THR A 84 -5.91 10.31 -16.62
CA THR A 84 -6.93 9.80 -15.69
C THR A 84 -6.34 9.48 -14.30
N GLY A 85 -5.09 9.02 -14.23
CA GLY A 85 -4.41 8.75 -12.97
C GLY A 85 -4.39 9.95 -12.01
N PRO A 86 -3.84 11.11 -12.43
CA PRO A 86 -3.90 12.33 -11.63
C PRO A 86 -5.31 12.79 -11.23
N GLU A 87 -6.33 12.62 -12.09
CA GLU A 87 -7.70 12.99 -11.74
C GLU A 87 -8.29 12.10 -10.63
N VAL A 88 -8.01 10.79 -10.66
CA VAL A 88 -8.40 9.88 -9.59
C VAL A 88 -7.79 10.33 -8.25
N LEU A 89 -6.54 10.77 -8.23
CA LEU A 89 -5.89 11.29 -7.03
C LEU A 89 -6.51 12.61 -6.55
N ARG A 90 -6.92 13.50 -7.46
CA ARG A 90 -7.65 14.73 -7.08
C ARG A 90 -9.03 14.41 -6.52
N ARG A 91 -9.71 13.38 -7.02
CA ARG A 91 -10.98 12.89 -6.44
C ARG A 91 -10.77 12.29 -5.07
N LEU A 92 -9.75 11.45 -4.89
CA LEU A 92 -9.35 10.93 -3.59
C LEU A 92 -9.12 12.07 -2.59
N ARG A 93 -8.40 13.12 -3.00
CA ARG A 93 -8.14 14.29 -2.15
C ARG A 93 -9.45 14.95 -1.67
N THR A 94 -10.40 15.17 -2.56
CA THR A 94 -11.68 15.81 -2.21
C THR A 94 -12.52 14.91 -1.31
N MET A 95 -12.70 13.64 -1.69
CA MET A 95 -13.52 12.69 -0.92
C MET A 95 -12.87 12.34 0.42
N GLY A 96 -11.54 12.18 0.45
CA GLY A 96 -10.77 11.90 1.66
C GLY A 96 -10.88 13.04 2.69
N LYS A 97 -10.84 14.31 2.27
CA LYS A 97 -11.09 15.45 3.17
C LYS A 97 -12.49 15.39 3.79
N GLY A 98 -13.52 15.09 3.00
CA GLY A 98 -14.88 14.93 3.51
C GLY A 98 -15.06 13.72 4.43
N ALA A 99 -14.40 12.60 4.12
CA ALA A 99 -14.39 11.40 4.96
C ALA A 99 -13.73 11.67 6.33
N ILE A 100 -12.67 12.46 6.37
CA ILE A 100 -12.04 12.89 7.63
C ILE A 100 -12.99 13.78 8.46
N VAL A 101 -13.78 14.65 7.81
CA VAL A 101 -14.82 15.43 8.49
C VAL A 101 -15.85 14.51 9.12
N PHE A 102 -16.30 13.48 8.39
CA PHE A 102 -17.19 12.44 8.92
C PHE A 102 -16.57 11.74 10.13
N LEU A 103 -15.33 11.24 10.02
CA LEU A 103 -14.65 10.54 11.13
C LEU A 103 -14.55 11.39 12.40
N ARG A 104 -14.15 12.66 12.25
CA ARG A 104 -14.05 13.59 13.38
C ARG A 104 -15.41 13.88 14.01
N ALA A 105 -16.49 13.90 13.22
CA ALA A 105 -17.84 14.01 13.76
C ALA A 105 -18.25 12.73 14.48
N TRP A 106 -18.00 11.57 13.89
CA TRP A 106 -18.28 10.26 14.48
C TRP A 106 -17.62 10.11 15.86
N GLN A 107 -16.32 10.41 15.97
CA GLN A 107 -15.56 10.36 17.23
C GLN A 107 -16.13 11.27 18.33
N ARG A 108 -16.89 12.31 18.00
CA ARG A 108 -17.55 13.18 18.99
C ARG A 108 -18.86 12.60 19.50
N THR A 109 -19.45 11.66 18.77
CA THR A 109 -20.71 11.01 19.16
C THR A 109 -20.51 9.81 20.10
N GLY A 110 -19.30 9.24 20.17
CA GLY A 110 -19.00 8.05 20.97
C GLY A 110 -17.59 7.51 20.76
N THR A 111 -17.27 6.41 21.44
CA THR A 111 -15.96 5.73 21.40
C THR A 111 -15.93 4.50 20.49
N ASP A 112 -17.07 4.15 19.90
CA ASP A 112 -17.21 3.05 18.95
C ASP A 112 -16.56 3.37 17.62
N ALA A 113 -16.09 2.32 16.95
CA ALA A 113 -15.50 2.42 15.62
C ALA A 113 -16.50 3.03 14.62
N PRO A 114 -16.03 3.79 13.61
CA PRO A 114 -16.88 4.23 12.52
C PRO A 114 -17.49 3.02 11.80
N PRO A 115 -18.70 3.15 11.23
CA PRO A 115 -19.30 2.07 10.47
C PRO A 115 -18.48 1.82 9.20
N ASP A 116 -18.52 0.59 8.71
CA ASP A 116 -17.97 0.28 7.40
C ASP A 116 -18.54 1.24 6.33
N PRO A 117 -17.71 1.81 5.44
CA PRO A 117 -18.17 2.68 4.35
C PRO A 117 -19.36 2.15 3.57
N GLU A 118 -19.47 0.84 3.34
CA GLU A 118 -20.57 0.23 2.58
C GLU A 118 -21.83 -0.05 3.42
N ALA A 119 -21.71 0.03 4.75
CA ALA A 119 -22.79 -0.23 5.70
C ALA A 119 -23.42 1.04 6.29
N VAL A 120 -23.16 2.21 5.69
CA VAL A 120 -23.70 3.50 6.12
C VAL A 120 -25.22 3.55 5.94
N THR A 121 -25.93 3.99 6.98
CA THR A 121 -27.41 4.12 6.99
C THR A 121 -27.85 5.56 7.30
N ALA A 122 -29.16 5.85 7.27
CA ALA A 122 -29.65 7.14 7.77
C ALA A 122 -29.39 7.34 9.26
N ASP A 123 -29.36 6.28 10.07
CA ASP A 123 -29.07 6.41 11.50
C ASP A 123 -27.61 6.85 11.69
N THR A 124 -26.69 6.36 10.84
CA THR A 124 -25.32 6.84 10.75
C THR A 124 -25.27 8.34 10.44
N GLU A 125 -26.02 8.79 9.43
CA GLU A 125 -26.07 10.21 9.02
C GLU A 125 -26.67 11.09 10.13
N ALA A 126 -27.82 10.70 10.67
CA ALA A 126 -28.52 11.43 11.73
C ALA A 126 -27.63 11.57 12.98
N ARG A 127 -26.83 10.55 13.28
CA ARG A 127 -25.86 10.57 14.37
C ARG A 127 -24.77 11.62 14.14
N VAL A 128 -24.12 11.65 12.98
CA VAL A 128 -23.10 12.68 12.69
C VAL A 128 -23.70 14.08 12.48
N ALA A 129 -24.97 14.18 12.08
CA ALA A 129 -25.70 15.44 11.94
C ALA A 129 -25.84 16.20 13.26
N THR A 130 -25.76 15.53 14.41
CA THR A 130 -25.69 16.20 15.72
C THR A 130 -24.49 17.16 15.85
N HIS A 131 -23.41 16.93 15.11
CA HIS A 131 -22.21 17.78 15.09
C HIS A 131 -22.00 18.53 13.78
N LEU A 132 -22.45 17.98 12.65
CA LEU A 132 -22.22 18.55 11.32
C LEU A 132 -23.40 19.37 10.78
N GLY A 133 -24.59 19.24 11.36
CA GLY A 133 -25.79 19.94 10.89
C GLY A 133 -26.05 19.68 9.40
N THR A 134 -26.09 20.75 8.62
CA THR A 134 -26.38 20.70 7.17
C THR A 134 -25.29 20.02 6.34
N ASP A 135 -24.08 19.86 6.89
CA ASP A 135 -22.95 19.26 6.16
C ASP A 135 -22.91 17.73 6.30
N ALA A 136 -23.78 17.16 7.15
CA ALA A 136 -23.83 15.72 7.43
C ALA A 136 -24.06 14.85 6.19
N PRO A 137 -24.99 15.17 5.26
CA PRO A 137 -25.19 14.36 4.07
C PRO A 137 -23.92 14.29 3.20
N SER A 138 -23.25 15.43 3.00
CA SER A 138 -22.03 15.50 2.18
C SER A 138 -20.86 14.74 2.81
N ALA A 139 -20.64 14.88 4.12
CA ALA A 139 -19.59 14.15 4.82
C ALA A 139 -19.85 12.64 4.83
N THR A 140 -21.11 12.24 5.04
CA THR A 140 -21.55 10.84 5.01
C THR A 140 -21.36 10.22 3.62
N MET A 141 -21.70 10.97 2.55
CA MET A 141 -21.45 10.56 1.17
C MET A 141 -19.95 10.39 0.87
N CYS A 142 -19.11 11.28 1.41
CA CYS A 142 -17.65 11.15 1.28
C CYS A 142 -17.15 9.87 1.99
N TRP A 143 -17.61 9.60 3.21
CA TRP A 143 -17.28 8.35 3.92
C TRP A 143 -17.73 7.11 3.14
N TRP A 144 -18.95 7.10 2.61
CA TRP A 144 -19.49 5.98 1.82
C TRP A 144 -18.73 5.70 0.51
N THR A 145 -18.06 6.71 -0.07
CA THR A 145 -17.33 6.57 -1.34
C THR A 145 -15.82 6.40 -1.17
N VAL A 146 -15.25 6.77 -0.02
CA VAL A 146 -13.80 6.92 0.15
C VAL A 146 -13.01 5.63 -0.08
N ARG A 147 -13.56 4.46 0.28
CA ARG A 147 -12.90 3.16 0.06
C ARG A 147 -12.63 2.92 -1.43
N ARG A 148 -13.65 3.14 -2.28
CA ARG A 148 -13.54 2.97 -3.74
C ARG A 148 -12.51 3.91 -4.36
N HIS A 149 -12.44 5.15 -3.86
CA HIS A 149 -11.38 6.08 -4.27
C HIS A 149 -9.99 5.63 -3.78
N GLY A 150 -9.88 5.07 -2.58
CA GLY A 150 -8.64 4.51 -2.05
C GLY A 150 -8.13 3.35 -2.90
N LEU A 151 -9.00 2.40 -3.26
CA LEU A 151 -8.69 1.28 -4.16
C LEU A 151 -8.16 1.79 -5.51
N ALA A 152 -8.89 2.70 -6.15
CA ALA A 152 -8.48 3.26 -7.43
C ALA A 152 -7.14 4.00 -7.33
N ALA A 153 -6.95 4.82 -6.28
CA ALA A 153 -5.73 5.59 -6.08
C ALA A 153 -4.50 4.70 -5.84
N LYS A 154 -4.65 3.61 -5.08
CA LYS A 154 -3.61 2.59 -4.90
C LYS A 154 -3.14 2.06 -6.25
N THR A 155 -4.07 1.65 -7.12
CA THR A 155 -3.72 1.16 -8.47
C THR A 155 -3.01 2.25 -9.27
N MET A 156 -3.52 3.48 -9.27
CA MET A 156 -2.88 4.58 -10.02
C MET A 156 -1.46 4.88 -9.52
N LEU A 157 -1.25 4.90 -8.19
CA LEU A 157 0.06 5.16 -7.58
C LEU A 157 1.06 4.01 -7.76
N SER A 158 0.61 2.85 -8.25
CA SER A 158 1.50 1.75 -8.62
C SER A 158 2.32 2.06 -9.87
N GLU A 159 1.84 3.00 -10.69
CA GLU A 159 2.48 3.46 -11.92
C GLU A 159 3.46 4.61 -11.67
N SER A 160 4.65 4.52 -12.27
CA SER A 160 5.72 5.51 -12.06
C SER A 160 5.35 6.90 -12.55
N GLU A 161 4.63 7.01 -13.67
CA GLU A 161 4.21 8.31 -14.23
C GLU A 161 3.24 9.05 -13.29
N VAL A 162 2.35 8.33 -12.60
CA VAL A 162 1.44 8.93 -11.61
C VAL A 162 2.21 9.40 -10.40
N ARG A 163 3.14 8.59 -9.85
CA ARG A 163 4.02 9.03 -8.76
C ARG A 163 4.86 10.24 -9.17
N SER A 164 5.35 10.26 -10.41
CA SER A 164 6.06 11.37 -11.02
C SER A 164 5.21 12.64 -11.10
N HIS A 165 3.91 12.53 -11.38
CA HIS A 165 2.98 13.66 -11.33
C HIS A 165 2.85 14.21 -9.90
N VAL A 166 2.65 13.32 -8.93
CA VAL A 166 2.51 13.69 -7.51
C VAL A 166 3.78 14.39 -7.00
N ARG A 167 4.97 13.93 -7.37
CA ARG A 167 6.25 14.59 -7.04
C ARG A 167 6.34 16.04 -7.51
N ARG A 168 5.75 16.35 -8.67
CA ARG A 168 5.76 17.70 -9.25
C ARG A 168 4.74 18.64 -8.60
N ASP A 169 3.85 18.12 -7.76
CA ASP A 169 2.86 18.89 -6.99
C ASP A 169 3.00 18.60 -5.48
N PRO A 170 3.94 19.28 -4.79
CA PRO A 170 4.17 19.08 -3.36
C PRO A 170 2.93 19.37 -2.49
N SER A 171 2.04 20.26 -2.94
CA SER A 171 0.80 20.56 -2.21
C SER A 171 -0.17 19.38 -2.28
N LEU A 172 -0.36 18.81 -3.47
CA LEU A 172 -1.18 17.60 -3.64
C LEU A 172 -0.58 16.43 -2.86
N HIS A 173 0.73 16.20 -2.96
CA HIS A 173 1.41 15.13 -2.24
C HIS A 173 1.20 15.23 -0.72
N ALA A 174 1.47 16.40 -0.13
CA ALA A 174 1.31 16.62 1.31
C ALA A 174 -0.14 16.41 1.78
N GLU A 175 -1.12 16.85 0.99
CA GLU A 175 -2.53 16.62 1.28
C GLU A 175 -2.92 15.14 1.22
N LEU A 176 -2.43 14.41 0.20
CA LEU A 176 -2.70 12.97 0.07
C LEU A 176 -2.05 12.17 1.20
N VAL A 177 -0.81 12.50 1.59
CA VAL A 177 -0.13 11.87 2.74
C VAL A 177 -0.91 12.14 4.03
N ALA A 178 -1.35 13.37 4.26
CA ALA A 178 -2.15 13.71 5.44
C ALA A 178 -3.51 12.98 5.46
N ILE A 179 -4.12 12.75 4.29
CA ILE A 179 -5.35 11.97 4.17
C ILE A 179 -5.07 10.49 4.47
N ALA A 180 -4.05 9.91 3.85
CA ALA A 180 -3.71 8.51 4.03
C ALA A 180 -3.37 8.19 5.49
N ASN A 181 -2.60 9.04 6.16
CA ASN A 181 -2.28 8.90 7.58
C ASN A 181 -3.51 8.94 8.50
N GLN A 182 -4.53 9.74 8.17
CA GLN A 182 -5.74 9.85 9.00
C GLN A 182 -6.75 8.74 8.73
N LEU A 183 -6.72 8.13 7.53
CA LEU A 183 -7.68 7.09 7.13
C LEU A 183 -7.13 5.68 7.30
N SER A 184 -5.80 5.49 7.31
CA SER A 184 -5.15 4.18 7.43
C SER A 184 -5.54 3.40 8.70
N ASP A 185 -5.81 4.10 9.80
CA ASP A 185 -6.20 3.46 11.06
C ASP A 185 -7.60 2.82 11.00
N HIS A 186 -8.38 3.14 9.96
CA HIS A 186 -9.76 2.70 9.80
C HIS A 186 -10.00 1.92 8.49
N LEU A 187 -9.16 2.12 7.47
CA LEU A 187 -9.32 1.58 6.12
C LEU A 187 -7.97 1.10 5.59
N THR A 188 -7.84 -0.21 5.39
CA THR A 188 -6.58 -0.87 4.99
C THR A 188 -6.08 -0.43 3.63
N GLU A 189 -6.97 0.00 2.73
CA GLU A 189 -6.58 0.54 1.42
C GLU A 189 -5.67 1.78 1.55
N PHE A 190 -5.83 2.54 2.62
CA PHE A 190 -5.03 3.73 2.89
C PHE A 190 -3.64 3.41 3.46
N ASP A 191 -3.40 2.21 3.97
CA ASP A 191 -2.04 1.74 4.29
C ASP A 191 -1.20 1.59 3.02
N GLU A 192 -1.77 0.98 1.97
CA GLU A 192 -1.11 0.82 0.68
C GLU A 192 -0.93 2.18 -0.01
N VAL A 193 -1.97 3.03 -0.03
CA VAL A 193 -1.84 4.41 -0.58
C VAL A 193 -0.73 5.17 0.12
N ARG A 194 -0.64 5.10 1.46
CA ARG A 194 0.43 5.72 2.24
C ARG A 194 1.80 5.17 1.83
N ALA A 195 1.96 3.86 1.71
CA ALA A 195 3.23 3.25 1.31
C ALA A 195 3.67 3.69 -0.09
N LEU A 196 2.75 3.75 -1.06
CA LEU A 196 3.04 4.18 -2.43
C LEU A 196 3.36 5.68 -2.53
N LEU A 197 2.72 6.53 -1.72
CA LEU A 197 3.07 7.96 -1.62
C LEU A 197 4.47 8.18 -1.05
N ARG A 198 4.93 7.31 -0.13
CA ARG A 198 6.29 7.35 0.40
C ARG A 198 7.34 6.98 -0.65
N MET A 199 7.04 6.08 -1.58
CA MET A 199 7.93 5.81 -2.73
C MET A 199 8.11 7.03 -3.63
N ALA A 200 7.16 7.98 -3.63
CA ALA A 200 7.29 9.21 -4.39
C ALA A 200 8.23 10.23 -3.71
N GLU A 201 8.58 10.08 -2.43
CA GLU A 201 9.38 11.07 -1.71
C GLU A 201 10.88 10.94 -1.95
N ALA A 202 11.36 9.75 -2.35
CA ALA A 202 12.75 9.49 -2.68
C ALA A 202 12.86 8.88 -4.08
N THR A 203 13.63 9.53 -4.95
CA THR A 203 13.91 9.04 -6.32
C THR A 203 15.39 9.03 -6.67
N SER A 204 16.22 9.42 -5.72
CA SER A 204 17.66 9.47 -5.89
C SER A 204 18.34 9.39 -4.53
N ALA A 205 19.57 8.90 -4.52
CA ALA A 205 20.45 8.99 -3.37
C ALA A 205 21.91 9.16 -3.81
N LEU A 206 22.70 9.79 -2.95
CA LEU A 206 24.15 9.71 -3.00
C LEU A 206 24.60 8.49 -2.19
N VAL A 207 25.13 7.49 -2.87
CA VAL A 207 25.62 6.24 -2.27
C VAL A 207 27.13 6.27 -2.16
N MET A 208 27.65 6.13 -0.95
CA MET A 208 29.08 6.29 -0.64
C MET A 208 29.65 4.99 -0.06
N ASP A 209 30.61 4.37 -0.73
CA ASP A 209 31.25 3.16 -0.23
C ASP A 209 32.43 3.49 0.68
N ARG A 210 32.34 3.13 1.96
CA ARG A 210 33.37 3.49 2.95
C ARG A 210 34.70 2.81 2.66
N ARG A 211 34.70 1.60 2.12
CA ARG A 211 35.94 0.84 1.86
C ARG A 211 36.76 1.44 0.72
N SER A 212 36.14 1.67 -0.44
CA SER A 212 36.82 2.24 -1.62
C SER A 212 36.86 3.77 -1.63
N GLN A 213 36.10 4.43 -0.75
CA GLN A 213 35.91 5.89 -0.71
C GLN A 213 35.25 6.46 -1.99
N ARG A 214 34.66 5.60 -2.84
CA ARG A 214 33.93 5.99 -4.05
C ARG A 214 32.51 6.44 -3.70
N ALA A 215 31.92 7.28 -4.54
CA ALA A 215 30.56 7.77 -4.35
C ALA A 215 29.81 7.80 -5.69
N PHE A 216 28.53 7.46 -5.66
CA PHE A 216 27.68 7.28 -6.83
C PHE A 216 26.35 8.02 -6.64
N ARG A 217 25.93 8.77 -7.65
CA ARG A 217 24.55 9.26 -7.75
C ARG A 217 23.72 8.13 -8.35
N VAL A 218 22.71 7.71 -7.61
CA VAL A 218 21.78 6.66 -8.05
C VAL A 218 20.40 7.27 -8.23
N LEU A 219 19.70 6.80 -9.27
CA LEU A 219 18.30 7.10 -9.51
C LEU A 219 17.49 5.84 -9.32
N PHE A 220 16.28 5.98 -8.79
CA PHE A 220 15.37 4.86 -8.60
C PHE A 220 13.92 5.32 -8.52
N ASP A 221 12.99 4.39 -8.77
CA ASP A 221 11.56 4.55 -8.48
C ASP A 221 10.97 3.17 -8.14
N GLY A 222 9.85 3.15 -7.43
CA GLY A 222 9.11 1.92 -7.11
C GLY A 222 9.83 1.00 -6.13
N ILE A 223 10.71 1.56 -5.28
CA ILE A 223 11.41 0.84 -4.21
C ILE A 223 10.64 1.01 -2.91
N GLY A 224 10.06 -0.10 -2.41
CA GLY A 224 9.14 -0.07 -1.27
C GLY A 224 9.79 -0.21 0.11
N ASP A 225 11.02 -0.70 0.17
CA ASP A 225 11.79 -0.86 1.40
C ASP A 225 13.30 -0.88 1.10
N ASN A 226 14.08 -0.83 2.17
CA ASN A 226 15.54 -0.85 2.07
C ASN A 226 16.08 -2.25 1.75
N PHE A 227 15.32 -3.35 1.92
CA PHE A 227 15.70 -4.68 1.40
C PHE A 227 15.82 -4.68 -0.13
N GLN A 228 14.81 -4.10 -0.80
CA GLN A 228 14.80 -3.91 -2.25
C GLN A 228 15.92 -2.95 -2.68
N LEU A 229 16.07 -1.81 -2.00
CA LEU A 229 17.15 -0.85 -2.29
C LEU A 229 18.53 -1.51 -2.21
N HIS A 230 18.81 -2.21 -1.12
CA HIS A 230 20.08 -2.89 -0.87
C HIS A 230 20.38 -3.91 -1.97
N THR A 231 19.40 -4.75 -2.32
CA THR A 231 19.59 -5.78 -3.33
C THR A 231 19.86 -5.19 -4.71
N LEU A 232 19.16 -4.13 -5.09
CA LEU A 232 19.37 -3.46 -6.38
C LEU A 232 20.67 -2.66 -6.42
N LEU A 233 21.11 -2.08 -5.29
CA LEU A 233 22.43 -1.45 -5.18
C LEU A 233 23.56 -2.47 -5.35
N ALA A 234 23.43 -3.66 -4.77
CA ALA A 234 24.40 -4.74 -4.95
C ALA A 234 24.52 -5.13 -6.43
N ASP A 235 23.40 -5.28 -7.14
CA ASP A 235 23.37 -5.59 -8.58
C ASP A 235 24.01 -4.50 -9.43
N ALA A 236 23.80 -3.23 -9.07
CA ALA A 236 24.31 -2.08 -9.81
C ALA A 236 25.78 -1.76 -9.53
N LEU A 237 26.32 -2.13 -8.35
CA LEU A 237 27.65 -1.69 -7.91
C LEU A 237 28.70 -2.81 -7.83
N VAL A 238 28.33 -4.04 -7.45
CA VAL A 238 29.28 -5.10 -7.10
C VAL A 238 29.71 -5.92 -8.32
N GLY A 239 31.02 -6.11 -8.48
CA GLY A 239 31.58 -7.00 -9.48
C GLY A 239 31.89 -6.35 -10.85
N PRO A 240 32.61 -7.07 -11.72
CA PRO A 240 33.24 -6.51 -12.92
C PRO A 240 32.28 -6.13 -14.05
N HIS A 241 31.05 -6.65 -14.00
CA HIS A 241 29.99 -6.31 -14.97
C HIS A 241 29.11 -5.15 -14.50
N ALA A 242 29.37 -4.62 -13.30
CA ALA A 242 28.71 -3.50 -12.65
C ALA A 242 29.70 -2.33 -12.51
N GLN A 243 29.64 -1.53 -11.43
CA GLN A 243 30.62 -0.47 -11.15
C GLN A 243 31.96 -0.97 -10.54
N GLY A 244 32.17 -2.28 -10.44
CA GLY A 244 33.44 -2.85 -10.02
C GLY A 244 33.75 -2.67 -8.54
N LEU A 245 32.76 -2.46 -7.67
CA LEU A 245 33.00 -2.57 -6.22
C LEU A 245 33.41 -4.01 -5.87
N GLU A 246 34.31 -4.12 -4.88
CA GLU A 246 34.79 -5.41 -4.39
C GLU A 246 33.65 -6.20 -3.74
N GLY A 247 33.54 -7.49 -4.05
CA GLY A 247 32.53 -8.37 -3.46
C GLY A 247 32.13 -9.51 -4.40
N GLU A 248 31.33 -10.43 -3.89
CA GLU A 248 30.66 -11.45 -4.69
C GLU A 248 29.45 -10.83 -5.39
N ALA A 249 29.39 -10.97 -6.71
CA ALA A 249 28.27 -10.44 -7.50
C ALA A 249 26.95 -11.14 -7.10
N PRO A 250 25.84 -10.40 -6.98
CA PRO A 250 24.54 -10.99 -6.66
C PRO A 250 24.08 -11.98 -7.74
N ASP A 251 23.27 -12.96 -7.32
CA ASP A 251 22.54 -13.79 -8.28
C ASP A 251 21.55 -12.89 -9.06
N PRO A 252 21.60 -12.87 -10.40
CA PRO A 252 20.75 -12.00 -11.22
C PRO A 252 19.25 -12.26 -11.01
N ARG A 253 18.87 -13.45 -10.52
CA ARG A 253 17.49 -13.79 -10.19
C ARG A 253 16.95 -12.99 -9.02
N TRP A 254 17.80 -12.57 -8.08
CA TRP A 254 17.40 -11.67 -6.99
C TRP A 254 17.03 -10.30 -7.54
N ALA A 255 17.88 -9.71 -8.38
CA ALA A 255 17.61 -8.42 -8.99
C ALA A 255 16.35 -8.44 -9.87
N ALA A 256 16.14 -9.52 -10.65
CA ALA A 256 14.91 -9.72 -11.41
C ALA A 256 13.66 -9.75 -10.50
N ALA A 257 13.72 -10.49 -9.39
CA ALA A 257 12.64 -10.57 -8.40
C ALA A 257 12.36 -9.22 -7.71
N TYR A 258 13.35 -8.34 -7.60
CA TYR A 258 13.19 -6.99 -7.05
C TYR A 258 12.85 -5.91 -8.09
N ARG A 259 12.87 -6.22 -9.39
CA ARG A 259 12.45 -5.32 -10.47
C ARG A 259 10.99 -5.52 -10.85
N ASP A 260 10.68 -6.65 -11.45
CA ASP A 260 9.36 -6.94 -12.02
C ASP A 260 8.98 -8.43 -12.07
N SER A 261 9.93 -9.34 -11.85
CA SER A 261 9.66 -10.78 -11.96
C SER A 261 9.15 -11.37 -10.64
N PRO A 262 8.41 -12.49 -10.66
CA PRO A 262 8.17 -13.29 -9.47
C PRO A 262 9.47 -13.84 -8.88
N PRO A 263 9.58 -14.05 -7.55
CA PRO A 263 10.74 -14.70 -6.96
C PRO A 263 10.98 -16.12 -7.52
N ASP A 264 12.22 -16.45 -7.86
CA ASP A 264 12.60 -17.82 -8.21
C ASP A 264 12.69 -18.67 -6.93
N PRO A 265 11.93 -19.77 -6.80
CA PRO A 265 12.00 -20.67 -5.64
C PRO A 265 13.42 -21.21 -5.36
N ALA A 266 14.27 -21.33 -6.39
CA ALA A 266 15.65 -21.79 -6.26
C ALA A 266 16.65 -20.66 -5.90
N ALA A 267 16.19 -19.43 -5.72
CA ALA A 267 16.98 -18.26 -5.34
C ALA A 267 16.27 -17.43 -4.26
N HIS A 268 15.63 -18.09 -3.28
CA HIS A 268 14.78 -17.40 -2.32
C HIS A 268 15.55 -16.56 -1.28
N THR A 269 16.76 -16.96 -0.85
CA THR A 269 17.52 -16.24 0.18
C THR A 269 18.54 -15.31 -0.43
N VAL A 270 18.37 -14.01 -0.22
CA VAL A 270 19.36 -12.97 -0.51
C VAL A 270 20.29 -12.79 0.68
N ARG A 271 21.56 -12.50 0.43
CA ARG A 271 22.57 -12.19 1.46
C ARG A 271 22.86 -10.70 1.46
N GLY A 272 23.11 -10.10 2.63
CA GLY A 272 23.53 -8.70 2.71
C GLY A 272 24.99 -8.48 2.35
N TRP A 273 25.28 -7.35 1.70
CA TRP A 273 26.64 -6.93 1.34
C TRP A 273 27.20 -5.90 2.32
N TRP A 274 26.34 -5.03 2.85
CA TRP A 274 26.76 -3.87 3.64
C TRP A 274 25.91 -3.68 4.89
N ASN A 275 26.46 -2.93 5.85
CA ASN A 275 25.63 -2.18 6.77
C ASN A 275 25.25 -0.86 6.11
N LEU A 276 23.96 -0.56 6.03
CA LEU A 276 23.48 0.72 5.50
C LEU A 276 23.48 1.76 6.62
N VAL A 277 24.15 2.89 6.39
CA VAL A 277 24.37 3.93 7.39
C VAL A 277 24.02 5.30 6.79
N ALA A 278 23.41 6.18 7.57
CA ALA A 278 23.14 7.54 7.15
C ALA A 278 24.37 8.44 7.29
N HIS A 279 24.32 9.66 6.74
CA HIS A 279 25.44 10.60 6.84
C HIS A 279 25.83 10.96 8.29
N ASP A 280 24.90 10.89 9.24
CA ASP A 280 25.12 11.19 10.65
C ASP A 280 25.65 9.99 11.46
N GLY A 281 25.87 8.84 10.81
CA GLY A 281 26.37 7.62 11.43
C GLY A 281 25.27 6.68 11.95
N THR A 282 24.00 7.09 11.91
CA THR A 282 22.88 6.26 12.36
C THR A 282 22.60 5.13 11.38
N TRP A 283 22.03 4.03 11.91
CA TRP A 283 21.71 2.85 11.11
C TRP A 283 20.48 3.09 10.22
N VAL A 284 20.61 2.76 8.94
CA VAL A 284 19.49 2.68 8.00
C VAL A 284 19.02 1.23 7.98
N TRP A 285 17.92 0.96 8.68
CA TRP A 285 17.34 -0.38 8.78
C TRP A 285 16.72 -0.83 7.46
N ASN A 286 16.82 -2.13 7.16
CA ASN A 286 16.28 -2.69 5.92
C ASN A 286 14.73 -2.65 5.91
N GLU A 287 14.11 -2.70 7.09
CA GLU A 287 12.66 -2.61 7.31
C GLU A 287 12.09 -1.21 7.03
N GLY A 288 12.95 -0.19 7.07
CA GLY A 288 12.60 1.19 6.73
C GLY A 288 12.41 1.38 5.23
N VAL A 289 12.06 2.61 4.85
CA VAL A 289 11.86 2.98 3.43
C VAL A 289 12.90 3.99 2.96
N PRO A 290 13.18 4.08 1.64
CA PRO A 290 14.17 5.03 1.11
C PRO A 290 13.89 6.50 1.49
N ALA A 291 12.62 6.88 1.62
CA ALA A 291 12.20 8.23 2.04
C ALA A 291 12.63 8.60 3.48
N GLU A 292 13.03 7.63 4.31
CA GLU A 292 13.47 7.84 5.69
C GLU A 292 14.98 8.04 5.80
N ILE A 293 15.73 7.81 4.71
CA ILE A 293 17.17 8.05 4.68
C ILE A 293 17.40 9.55 4.92
N PRO A 294 18.17 9.96 5.95
CA PRO A 294 18.42 11.38 6.20
C PRO A 294 19.06 12.09 5.01
N THR A 295 18.67 13.35 4.79
CA THR A 295 19.16 14.17 3.67
C THR A 295 20.21 15.18 4.12
N VAL A 296 21.10 15.56 3.19
CA VAL A 296 22.04 16.67 3.30
C VAL A 296 21.82 17.57 2.09
N ASP A 297 21.55 18.86 2.32
CA ASP A 297 21.21 19.82 1.26
C ASP A 297 20.05 19.32 0.33
N GLY A 298 19.13 18.51 0.87
CA GLY A 298 17.99 17.95 0.14
C GLY A 298 18.28 16.64 -0.61
N GLU A 299 19.51 16.11 -0.54
CA GLU A 299 19.91 14.85 -1.16
C GLU A 299 19.98 13.73 -0.12
N HIS A 300 19.33 12.59 -0.36
CA HIS A 300 19.46 11.41 0.52
C HIS A 300 20.89 10.88 0.45
N VAL A 301 21.56 10.75 1.60
CA VAL A 301 22.95 10.25 1.65
C VAL A 301 22.99 8.91 2.36
N LEU A 302 23.42 7.89 1.64
CA LEU A 302 23.53 6.51 2.08
C LEU A 302 24.99 6.06 2.04
N VAL A 303 25.48 5.58 3.17
CA VAL A 303 26.84 5.05 3.31
C VAL A 303 26.78 3.53 3.37
N LEU A 304 27.58 2.88 2.53
CA LEU A 304 27.81 1.45 2.55
C LEU A 304 29.00 1.19 3.45
N ASP A 305 28.75 0.56 4.60
CA ASP A 305 29.76 0.22 5.59
C ASP A 305 29.97 -1.30 5.69
N ASP A 306 31.06 -1.69 6.35
CA ASP A 306 31.35 -3.10 6.58
C ASP A 306 30.21 -3.76 7.37
N LEU A 307 29.82 -4.95 6.91
CA LEU A 307 28.73 -5.68 7.51
C LEU A 307 29.16 -6.20 8.91
N PRO A 308 28.52 -5.79 10.01
CA PRO A 308 28.95 -6.18 11.36
C PRO A 308 28.67 -7.65 11.68
N TYR A 309 27.67 -8.24 11.01
CA TYR A 309 27.29 -9.65 11.12
C TYR A 309 26.52 -10.09 9.86
N PRO A 310 26.60 -11.36 9.44
CA PRO A 310 25.86 -11.86 8.28
C PRO A 310 24.36 -11.56 8.38
N ARG A 311 23.77 -11.03 7.30
CA ARG A 311 22.32 -10.80 7.19
C ARG A 311 21.78 -11.49 5.96
N SER A 312 20.52 -11.91 6.03
CA SER A 312 19.81 -12.47 4.90
C SER A 312 18.33 -12.15 4.96
N TRP A 313 17.67 -12.16 3.82
CA TRP A 313 16.24 -11.92 3.68
C TRP A 313 15.69 -12.65 2.46
N ASN A 314 14.37 -12.68 2.31
CA ASN A 314 13.73 -13.34 1.18
C ASN A 314 13.75 -12.44 -0.07
N ALA A 315 13.97 -13.02 -1.24
CA ALA A 315 13.84 -12.34 -2.52
C ALA A 315 12.37 -12.03 -2.80
N GLY A 316 12.07 -10.78 -3.15
CA GLY A 316 10.72 -10.36 -3.54
C GLY A 316 10.39 -8.94 -3.07
N ARG A 317 9.58 -8.26 -3.87
CA ARG A 317 9.12 -6.90 -3.57
C ARG A 317 8.05 -6.92 -2.49
N ARG A 318 8.12 -5.97 -1.55
CA ARG A 318 7.02 -5.67 -0.60
C ARG A 318 5.71 -5.34 -1.29
N HIS A 319 5.79 -4.70 -2.47
CA HIS A 319 4.64 -4.37 -3.32
C HIS A 319 4.81 -5.08 -4.68
N PRO A 320 4.34 -6.33 -4.84
CA PRO A 320 4.58 -7.12 -6.05
C PRO A 320 4.07 -6.50 -7.35
N HIS A 321 2.99 -5.70 -7.24
CA HIS A 321 2.35 -5.01 -8.35
C HIS A 321 3.08 -3.71 -8.77
N VAL A 322 4.03 -3.22 -7.97
CA VAL A 322 4.86 -2.06 -8.31
C VAL A 322 6.13 -2.52 -8.97
N ARG A 323 6.42 -1.97 -10.15
CA ARG A 323 7.72 -2.14 -10.81
C ARG A 323 8.75 -1.25 -10.14
N GLY A 324 9.84 -1.86 -9.67
CA GLY A 324 10.99 -1.16 -9.11
C GLY A 324 12.16 -1.11 -10.10
N TRP A 325 12.93 -0.04 -10.08
CA TRP A 325 14.20 0.03 -10.81
C TRP A 325 15.22 0.90 -10.07
N LEU A 326 16.49 0.65 -10.35
CA LEU A 326 17.62 1.43 -9.86
C LEU A 326 18.70 1.47 -10.94
N GLU A 327 19.26 2.65 -11.18
CA GLU A 327 20.36 2.87 -12.11
C GLU A 327 21.40 3.82 -11.51
N ILE A 328 22.66 3.67 -11.94
CA ILE A 328 23.74 4.59 -11.59
C ILE A 328 23.72 5.74 -12.60
N GLU A 329 23.42 6.96 -12.15
CA GLU A 329 23.46 8.14 -13.01
C GLU A 329 24.90 8.57 -13.29
N SER A 330 25.73 8.63 -12.24
CA SER A 330 27.14 8.99 -12.35
C SER A 330 27.94 8.53 -11.14
N GLU A 331 29.23 8.27 -11.36
CA GLU A 331 30.22 8.20 -10.28
C GLU A 331 30.83 9.59 -10.07
N LEU A 332 30.93 10.02 -8.81
CA LEU A 332 31.58 11.28 -8.46
C LEU A 332 33.08 11.19 -8.68
N THR A 333 33.71 12.32 -9.02
CA THR A 333 35.16 12.41 -9.00
C THR A 333 35.68 12.25 -7.56
N THR A 334 36.95 11.85 -7.42
CA THR A 334 37.58 11.69 -6.10
C THR A 334 37.50 12.98 -5.27
N ASP A 335 37.71 14.14 -5.88
CA ASP A 335 37.67 15.42 -5.17
C ASP A 335 36.26 15.75 -4.67
N GLU A 336 35.23 15.49 -5.48
CA GLU A 336 33.82 15.67 -5.06
C GLU A 336 33.45 14.71 -3.94
N ALA A 337 33.83 13.43 -4.05
CA ALA A 337 33.60 12.44 -3.00
C ALA A 337 34.26 12.86 -1.69
N GLN A 338 35.48 13.41 -1.72
CA GLN A 338 36.19 13.91 -0.53
C GLN A 338 35.49 15.11 0.12
N VAL A 339 34.78 15.95 -0.64
CA VAL A 339 33.95 17.02 -0.08
C VAL A 339 32.77 16.44 0.71
N TRP A 340 32.15 15.38 0.19
CA TRP A 340 31.06 14.68 0.86
C TRP A 340 31.53 13.92 2.10
N TRP A 341 32.67 13.24 2.05
CA TRP A 341 33.22 12.51 3.20
C TRP A 341 33.48 13.41 4.42
N LYS A 342 33.76 14.70 4.22
CA LYS A 342 33.89 15.67 5.33
C LYS A 342 32.58 15.92 6.09
N ARG A 343 31.44 15.56 5.50
CA ARG A 343 30.10 15.71 6.06
C ARG A 343 29.54 14.41 6.64
N VAL A 344 30.26 13.30 6.48
CA VAL A 344 29.84 11.97 6.92
C VAL A 344 30.51 11.62 8.23
N ALA A 345 29.71 11.25 9.23
CA ALA A 345 30.20 10.78 10.52
C ALA A 345 30.64 9.29 10.44
N PRO A 346 31.47 8.84 11.40
CA PRO A 346 31.68 7.41 11.63
C PRO A 346 30.36 6.70 11.95
N ALA A 347 30.23 5.43 11.56
CA ALA A 347 29.06 4.64 11.93
C ALA A 347 28.97 4.47 13.46
N GLU A 348 27.74 4.48 13.98
CA GLU A 348 27.47 4.09 15.35
C GLU A 348 27.89 2.62 15.56
N PRO A 349 28.45 2.28 16.75
CA PRO A 349 28.81 0.91 17.06
C PRO A 349 27.62 -0.01 16.87
N ALA A 350 27.87 -1.20 16.31
CA ALA A 350 26.83 -2.22 16.26
C ALA A 350 26.30 -2.50 17.67
N ILE A 351 24.98 -2.58 17.80
CA ILE A 351 24.36 -3.06 19.03
C ILE A 351 24.96 -4.44 19.32
N PRO A 352 25.57 -4.66 20.50
CA PRO A 352 26.19 -5.94 20.82
C PRO A 352 25.15 -7.06 20.67
N ASP A 353 25.53 -8.11 19.95
CA ASP A 353 24.79 -9.36 19.98
C ASP A 353 24.70 -9.83 21.45
N PRO A 354 23.50 -10.04 22.01
CA PRO A 354 23.38 -10.57 23.37
C PRO A 354 24.04 -11.95 23.51
N ASP A 355 24.25 -12.66 22.40
CA ASP A 355 24.94 -13.96 22.36
C ASP A 355 26.41 -13.80 21.94
N GLY A 356 27.11 -12.87 22.58
CA GLY A 356 28.55 -12.70 22.48
C GLY A 356 29.34 -13.89 23.01
N ASP A 357 29.32 -15.02 22.31
CA ASP A 357 30.33 -16.05 22.43
C ASP A 357 30.67 -16.67 21.06
N SER A 358 31.96 -16.68 20.78
CA SER A 358 32.59 -17.21 19.57
C SER A 358 32.25 -18.69 19.33
N GLY A 359 31.18 -18.94 18.57
CA GLY A 359 30.82 -20.26 18.07
C GLY A 359 29.59 -20.18 17.19
N HIS A 360 29.76 -19.90 15.89
CA HIS A 360 28.66 -19.81 14.93
C HIS A 360 27.70 -21.01 15.05
N PRO A 361 26.46 -20.80 15.53
CA PRO A 361 25.38 -21.74 15.29
C PRO A 361 24.97 -21.60 13.81
N PRO A 362 24.37 -22.63 13.18
CA PRO A 362 23.77 -22.46 11.85
C PRO A 362 22.77 -21.30 11.90
N LEU A 363 22.78 -20.50 10.83
CA LEU A 363 21.93 -19.31 10.67
C LEU A 363 20.49 -19.62 11.09
N PRO A 364 19.84 -18.75 11.90
CA PRO A 364 18.43 -18.93 12.21
C PRO A 364 17.62 -18.93 10.92
N GLU A 365 16.61 -19.80 10.86
CA GLU A 365 15.65 -19.86 9.76
C GLU A 365 15.03 -18.47 9.54
N PRO A 366 14.79 -18.07 8.28
CA PRO A 366 14.27 -16.75 7.96
C PRO A 366 12.97 -16.48 8.73
N VAL A 367 12.84 -15.26 9.24
CA VAL A 367 11.60 -14.78 9.86
C VAL A 367 10.49 -14.91 8.82
N LEU A 368 9.58 -15.85 9.04
CA LEU A 368 8.35 -16.00 8.29
C LEU A 368 7.45 -14.81 8.65
N MET A 369 7.31 -13.85 7.75
CA MET A 369 6.12 -13.01 7.75
C MET A 369 4.97 -13.89 7.26
N PRO A 370 3.94 -14.18 8.07
CA PRO A 370 2.82 -14.96 7.58
C PRO A 370 2.17 -14.20 6.42
N ALA A 371 1.99 -14.89 5.29
CA ALA A 371 1.01 -14.47 4.31
C ALA A 371 -0.34 -14.40 5.04
N HIS A 372 -1.10 -13.33 4.83
CA HIS A 372 -2.41 -13.12 5.44
C HIS A 372 -3.33 -14.33 5.20
N GLU A 373 -3.39 -15.22 6.18
CA GLU A 373 -4.44 -16.22 6.35
C GLU A 373 -4.88 -16.14 7.82
N GLU A 374 -6.07 -15.55 8.02
CA GLU A 374 -6.92 -15.51 9.22
C GLU A 374 -6.26 -15.10 10.57
N GLU A 375 -6.39 -13.82 10.93
CA GLU A 375 -6.05 -13.32 12.28
C GLU A 375 -7.11 -13.74 13.31
N PRO A 376 -6.74 -14.35 14.45
CA PRO A 376 -7.50 -14.21 15.69
C PRO A 376 -7.13 -12.88 16.37
N GLU A 377 -8.14 -12.18 16.92
CA GLU A 377 -8.03 -10.88 17.58
C GLU A 377 -6.85 -10.79 18.58
N ALA A 378 -5.90 -9.91 18.29
CA ALA A 378 -4.82 -9.55 19.21
C ALA A 378 -5.27 -8.41 20.14
N GLU A 379 -5.51 -8.77 21.40
CA GLU A 379 -5.74 -7.84 22.51
C GLU A 379 -4.48 -6.98 22.74
N ARG A 380 -4.50 -5.71 22.30
CA ARG A 380 -3.35 -4.79 22.42
C ARG A 380 -3.18 -4.31 23.87
N VAL A 381 -2.17 -4.85 24.55
CA VAL A 381 -1.68 -4.31 25.84
C VAL A 381 -0.97 -2.97 25.58
N ARG A 382 -1.48 -1.91 26.22
CA ARG A 382 -0.87 -0.57 26.23
C ARG A 382 0.29 -0.49 27.23
N GLY A 383 1.43 0.04 26.76
CA GLY A 383 2.27 0.96 27.54
C GLY A 383 3.60 0.43 28.07
N PHE A 384 4.69 1.01 27.57
CA PHE A 384 5.95 1.16 28.31
C PHE A 384 6.26 2.66 28.42
N VAL A 385 5.97 3.24 29.58
CA VAL A 385 6.57 4.50 30.05
C VAL A 385 7.23 4.19 31.39
N ALA A 386 8.47 4.65 31.54
CA ALA A 386 9.36 4.37 32.65
C ALA A 386 8.75 4.75 34.02
N ALA A 387 8.89 3.84 34.98
CA ALA A 387 8.42 3.98 36.36
C ALA A 387 9.30 4.96 37.15
N ALA A 388 8.65 5.94 37.79
CA ALA A 388 9.21 6.67 38.92
C ALA A 388 8.55 6.15 40.20
N THR A 389 9.37 5.70 41.14
CA THR A 389 9.04 5.18 42.46
C THR A 389 8.40 6.23 43.36
N THR A 390 7.29 5.88 44.02
CA THR A 390 6.90 6.45 45.32
C THR A 390 5.98 5.49 46.07
N ASP A 391 6.15 5.50 47.39
CA ASP A 391 5.78 4.49 48.38
C ASP A 391 4.27 4.20 48.56
N GLU A 392 4.01 2.96 48.94
CA GLU A 392 2.77 2.43 49.50
C GLU A 392 2.57 2.89 50.96
N PRO A 393 1.31 2.93 51.49
CA PRO A 393 0.94 1.83 52.38
C PRO A 393 -0.55 1.41 52.40
N ASP A 394 -0.77 0.10 52.30
CA ASP A 394 -1.35 -0.81 53.31
C ASP A 394 -2.80 -0.61 53.82
N THR A 395 -3.77 -1.46 53.40
CA THR A 395 -4.81 -2.13 54.25
C THR A 395 -5.69 -3.15 53.44
N PRO A 396 -6.47 -4.09 54.06
CA PRO A 396 -6.35 -5.55 53.87
C PRO A 396 -7.57 -6.23 53.16
N PRO A 397 -7.50 -7.53 52.82
CA PRO A 397 -8.46 -8.17 51.92
C PRO A 397 -9.67 -8.81 52.62
N ARG A 398 -10.82 -8.84 51.94
CA ARG A 398 -11.99 -9.68 52.29
C ARG A 398 -12.97 -9.78 51.10
N PRO A 399 -13.89 -10.76 51.09
CA PRO A 399 -13.70 -12.16 50.72
C PRO A 399 -14.51 -12.55 49.46
N GLU A 400 -14.18 -13.69 48.85
CA GLU A 400 -14.93 -14.32 47.74
C GLU A 400 -16.38 -14.67 48.11
N PRO A 401 -17.33 -14.58 47.16
CA PRO A 401 -18.60 -15.29 47.23
C PRO A 401 -18.63 -16.55 46.35
N ASP A 402 -19.23 -17.60 46.93
CA ASP A 402 -19.42 -18.96 46.42
C ASP A 402 -20.19 -19.08 45.08
N PRO A 403 -20.02 -20.21 44.35
CA PRO A 403 -20.61 -20.46 43.04
C PRO A 403 -21.97 -21.18 43.12
N GLN A 404 -22.91 -20.87 42.21
CA GLN A 404 -24.04 -21.73 41.82
C GLN A 404 -24.90 -21.08 40.71
N PRO A 405 -25.77 -21.83 39.98
CA PRO A 405 -25.60 -23.11 39.28
C PRO A 405 -26.08 -23.04 37.79
N ASP A 406 -25.68 -24.04 36.99
CA ASP A 406 -26.15 -24.27 35.62
C ASP A 406 -27.68 -24.42 35.48
N PRO A 407 -28.29 -23.84 34.42
CA PRO A 407 -29.55 -24.30 33.86
C PRO A 407 -29.34 -25.22 32.63
N ARG A 408 -30.26 -26.17 32.52
CA ARG A 408 -30.26 -27.38 31.69
C ARG A 408 -30.40 -27.15 30.17
N PRO A 409 -29.97 -28.12 29.33
CA PRO A 409 -30.12 -28.10 27.89
C PRO A 409 -31.43 -28.77 27.42
N ASP A 410 -31.94 -28.35 26.26
CA ASP A 410 -32.87 -29.08 25.37
C ASP A 410 -33.03 -28.25 24.06
N PRO A 411 -33.48 -28.81 22.92
CA PRO A 411 -32.98 -30.00 22.22
C PRO A 411 -32.72 -29.74 20.71
N GLU A 412 -31.95 -30.64 20.11
CA GLU A 412 -31.55 -30.75 18.70
C GLU A 412 -32.71 -31.08 17.74
N PRO A 413 -32.77 -30.52 16.51
CA PRO A 413 -33.52 -31.11 15.40
C PRO A 413 -32.63 -31.93 14.45
N ALA A 414 -33.08 -33.15 14.19
CA ALA A 414 -32.49 -34.18 13.32
C ALA A 414 -32.60 -33.85 11.80
N PRO A 415 -31.92 -34.61 10.92
CA PRO A 415 -31.37 -34.16 9.64
C PRO A 415 -32.24 -34.55 8.41
N PRO A 416 -31.82 -34.16 7.19
CA PRO A 416 -32.07 -34.99 6.01
C PRO A 416 -30.77 -35.40 5.28
N ALA A 417 -30.76 -36.63 4.78
CA ALA A 417 -29.84 -37.21 3.77
C ALA A 417 -30.64 -38.26 2.94
N PRO A 418 -30.16 -38.83 1.79
CA PRO A 418 -28.95 -38.57 0.99
C PRO A 418 -29.13 -38.51 -0.58
N GLN A 419 -28.10 -37.97 -1.27
CA GLN A 419 -27.42 -38.31 -2.57
C GLN A 419 -28.18 -39.06 -3.72
N THR A 420 -27.98 -38.88 -5.05
CA THR A 420 -26.76 -39.02 -5.92
C THR A 420 -27.23 -38.82 -7.41
N GLN A 421 -26.56 -38.20 -8.41
CA GLN A 421 -25.47 -38.64 -9.33
C GLN A 421 -25.15 -37.48 -10.32
N ALA A 422 -23.90 -37.00 -10.48
CA ALA A 422 -22.86 -37.37 -11.49
C ALA A 422 -23.29 -37.13 -12.97
N GLN A 423 -22.55 -36.56 -13.94
CA GLN A 423 -21.20 -35.99 -14.19
C GLN A 423 -21.38 -35.14 -15.50
N VAL A 424 -20.56 -34.15 -15.87
CA VAL A 424 -19.37 -34.28 -16.75
C VAL A 424 -18.56 -32.98 -16.66
N GLN A 425 -17.26 -33.12 -16.38
CA GLN A 425 -16.24 -32.06 -16.39
C GLN A 425 -15.80 -31.73 -17.83
N ALA A 426 -15.60 -30.43 -18.10
CA ALA A 426 -14.76 -29.91 -19.18
C ALA A 426 -13.58 -29.12 -18.55
N PRO A 427 -12.38 -29.12 -19.17
CA PRO A 427 -11.17 -28.53 -18.60
C PRO A 427 -11.20 -26.98 -18.57
N PRO A 428 -10.36 -26.34 -17.72
CA PRO A 428 -10.61 -25.00 -17.22
C PRO A 428 -10.19 -23.91 -18.22
N SER A 429 -11.08 -22.94 -18.45
CA SER A 429 -10.66 -21.60 -18.85
C SER A 429 -9.96 -20.96 -17.65
N GLN A 430 -8.76 -20.42 -17.86
CA GLN A 430 -8.07 -19.59 -16.87
C GLN A 430 -8.96 -18.37 -16.57
N GLY A 431 -9.70 -18.47 -15.48
CA GLY A 431 -10.67 -17.49 -15.04
C GLY A 431 -9.98 -16.24 -14.51
N LEU A 432 -10.50 -15.09 -14.93
CA LEU A 432 -10.26 -13.80 -14.30
C LEU A 432 -10.49 -13.91 -12.78
N PRO A 433 -9.77 -13.14 -11.96
CA PRO A 433 -10.08 -13.05 -10.54
C PRO A 433 -11.54 -12.58 -10.36
N PRO A 434 -12.27 -13.10 -9.35
CA PRO A 434 -13.59 -12.60 -9.03
C PRO A 434 -13.50 -11.10 -8.70
N LEU A 435 -14.53 -10.34 -9.05
CA LEU A 435 -14.67 -8.97 -8.55
C LEU A 435 -14.57 -8.99 -7.01
N PRO A 436 -13.97 -7.97 -6.38
CA PRO A 436 -13.93 -7.87 -4.93
C PRO A 436 -15.33 -8.06 -4.31
N PRO A 437 -15.43 -8.67 -3.11
CA PRO A 437 -16.69 -8.68 -2.36
C PRO A 437 -17.23 -7.25 -2.25
N GLY A 438 -18.50 -7.02 -2.61
CA GLY A 438 -19.14 -5.69 -2.60
C GLY A 438 -19.56 -5.16 -3.98
N VAL A 439 -18.94 -5.61 -5.07
CA VAL A 439 -19.26 -5.10 -6.44
C VAL A 439 -20.55 -5.73 -7.02
N SER A 440 -21.11 -6.76 -6.38
CA SER A 440 -22.26 -7.54 -6.90
C SER A 440 -23.54 -7.49 -6.05
N ASN A 441 -23.60 -6.71 -4.96
CA ASN A 441 -24.86 -6.50 -4.23
C ASN A 441 -25.61 -5.29 -4.81
N SER A 442 -26.24 -5.52 -5.96
CA SER A 442 -27.02 -4.54 -6.73
C SER A 442 -28.33 -4.07 -6.07
N SER A 443 -28.62 -4.49 -4.84
CA SER A 443 -29.82 -4.12 -4.09
C SER A 443 -29.67 -2.90 -3.16
N GLY A 444 -28.47 -2.34 -3.01
CA GLY A 444 -28.18 -1.22 -2.09
C GLY A 444 -27.71 0.09 -2.76
N TRP A 445 -28.00 0.29 -4.04
CA TRP A 445 -27.46 1.41 -4.81
C TRP A 445 -28.19 2.71 -4.46
N GLY A 446 -27.63 3.41 -3.48
CA GLY A 446 -28.10 4.69 -2.96
C GLY A 446 -28.86 4.54 -1.64
N PRO A 447 -28.67 5.47 -0.69
CA PRO A 447 -29.67 5.64 0.34
C PRO A 447 -31.02 5.90 -0.33
N ALA A 448 -32.06 5.20 0.10
CA ALA A 448 -33.43 5.55 -0.27
C ALA A 448 -33.85 6.84 0.46
N TRP A 449 -33.26 7.99 0.12
CA TRP A 449 -33.65 9.31 0.65
C TRP A 449 -33.99 10.28 -0.47
N ARG A 450 -34.92 11.18 -0.12
CA ARG A 450 -35.54 12.21 -0.96
C ARG A 450 -34.63 13.40 -1.21
#